data_AF-A0A346Y4M5-F1
#
_entry.id   AF-A0A346Y4M5-F1
#
_cell.length_a   1.000
_cell.length_b   1.000
_cell.length_c   1.000
_cell.angle_alpha   90.00
_cell.angle_beta   90.00
_cell.angle_gamma   90.00
#
_symmetry.space_group_name_H-M   'P 1'
#
loop_
_entity.id
_entity.type
_entity.pdbx_description
1 polymer ?
#
loop_
_entity_poly.entity_id
_entity_poly.type
_entity_poly.pdbx_seq_one_letter_code
_entity_poly.pdbx_strand_id
1 'polypeptide(L)'
;MASASHSPGPRILAATGPLFMTPLDYVMDAIADAGYSAVEVMVGQNTDTQDPERIVACAEQAGLSVPAIHGPFLLLLRNVLGTAYAGKAATSMEIAAAVGAEVMVAHAPFRWERRSRRFLEEEILPMEEASGVTFGMENLFPVAGRSFSSVITTEDMDAFDHVVMDTSHCAVAGIDIFEMWRALKHKIVHLHVADNFGNGKDSHAPIGAGILPLEAFLAEVGASDWNGTITLELDCRSYLDTRDSLVQFLARERVKCEQALAGNLLATG
;
A
#
# COMPACT_ATOMS: atom_id res chain seq x y z
N MET A 1 -22.80 18.99 -6.36
CA MET A 1 -21.51 18.28 -6.45
C MET A 1 -20.43 19.26 -6.06
N ALA A 2 -19.96 19.17 -4.82
CA ALA A 2 -18.79 19.94 -4.40
C ALA A 2 -17.58 19.23 -5.00
N SER A 3 -16.90 19.88 -5.95
CA SER A 3 -15.56 19.47 -6.36
C SER A 3 -14.67 19.61 -5.14
N ALA A 4 -14.27 18.48 -4.55
CA ALA A 4 -13.23 18.48 -3.54
C ALA A 4 -11.97 19.01 -4.22
N SER A 5 -11.51 20.18 -3.81
CA SER A 5 -10.24 20.72 -4.27
C SER A 5 -9.13 19.80 -3.79
N HIS A 6 -8.60 18.96 -4.68
CA HIS A 6 -7.37 18.22 -4.42
C HIS A 6 -6.28 19.23 -4.08
N SER A 7 -5.73 19.12 -2.88
CA SER A 7 -4.50 19.84 -2.55
C SER A 7 -3.40 19.33 -3.49
N PRO A 8 -2.55 20.19 -4.05
CA PRO A 8 -1.43 19.75 -4.87
C PRO A 8 -0.48 18.90 -4.02
N GLY A 9 -0.19 17.67 -4.46
CA GLY A 9 0.69 16.72 -3.78
C GLY A 9 0.08 15.32 -3.66
N PRO A 10 0.84 14.35 -3.16
CA PRO A 10 0.34 12.99 -2.99
C PRO A 10 -0.70 12.91 -1.88
N ARG A 11 -1.69 12.02 -2.06
CA ARG A 11 -2.68 11.72 -1.01
C ARG A 11 -2.13 10.70 -0.03
N ILE A 12 -2.34 10.92 1.26
CA ILE A 12 -1.94 10.01 2.33
C ILE A 12 -3.15 9.17 2.76
N LEU A 13 -2.95 7.86 2.80
CA LEU A 13 -3.92 6.84 3.16
C LEU A 13 -3.42 6.10 4.41
N ALA A 14 -4.34 5.51 5.15
CA ALA A 14 -4.03 4.45 6.11
C ALA A 14 -4.40 3.08 5.52
N ALA A 15 -3.69 2.02 5.90
CA ALA A 15 -4.01 0.66 5.50
C ALA A 15 -5.00 -0.02 6.45
N THR A 16 -5.97 -0.77 5.94
CA THR A 16 -6.76 -1.70 6.76
C THR A 16 -6.01 -3.01 7.08
N GLY A 17 -4.96 -3.34 6.32
CA GLY A 17 -4.18 -4.58 6.42
C GLY A 17 -3.68 -4.91 7.82
N PRO A 18 -3.03 -3.99 8.56
CA PRO A 18 -2.57 -4.23 9.94
C PRO A 18 -3.70 -4.56 10.94
N LEU A 19 -4.95 -4.30 10.56
CA LEU A 19 -6.16 -4.47 11.37
C LEU A 19 -7.09 -5.55 10.80
N PHE A 20 -6.56 -6.50 10.00
CA PHE A 20 -7.34 -7.51 9.26
C PHE A 20 -8.26 -8.41 10.11
N MET A 21 -8.09 -8.46 11.44
CA MET A 21 -8.96 -9.20 12.36
C MET A 21 -10.06 -8.33 13.00
N THR A 22 -10.10 -7.04 12.68
CA THR A 22 -11.06 -6.06 13.20
C THR A 22 -12.15 -5.78 12.16
N PRO A 23 -13.43 -5.57 12.57
CA PRO A 23 -14.49 -5.20 11.65
C PRO A 23 -14.16 -3.98 10.79
N LEU A 24 -14.54 -4.01 9.51
CA LEU A 24 -14.12 -3.02 8.51
C LEU A 24 -14.65 -1.61 8.83
N ASP A 25 -15.91 -1.52 9.27
CA ASP A 25 -16.57 -0.30 9.71
C ASP A 25 -15.81 0.37 10.87
N TYR A 26 -15.47 -0.41 11.90
CA TYR A 26 -14.69 0.09 13.04
C TYR A 26 -13.32 0.63 12.61
N VAL A 27 -12.63 -0.08 11.70
CA VAL A 27 -11.32 0.33 11.20
C VAL A 27 -11.43 1.64 10.42
N MET A 28 -12.39 1.75 9.51
CA MET A 28 -12.62 2.97 8.72
C MET A 28 -13.02 4.16 9.61
N ASP A 29 -13.89 3.96 10.61
CA ASP A 29 -14.23 5.02 11.57
C ASP A 29 -13.01 5.49 12.36
N ALA A 30 -12.12 4.57 12.78
CA ALA A 30 -10.89 4.93 13.49
C ALA A 30 -9.90 5.69 12.58
N ILE A 31 -9.80 5.30 11.30
CA ILE A 31 -8.97 5.99 10.31
C ILE A 31 -9.50 7.41 10.04
N ALA A 32 -10.82 7.57 9.91
CA ALA A 32 -11.46 8.87 9.74
C ALA A 32 -11.24 9.78 10.95
N ASP A 33 -11.41 9.26 12.18
CA ASP A 33 -11.15 10.00 13.42
C ASP A 33 -9.68 10.40 13.59
N ALA A 34 -8.75 9.66 12.98
CA ALA A 34 -7.33 10.02 12.91
C ALA A 34 -7.03 11.15 11.91
N GLY A 35 -8.05 11.61 11.17
CA GLY A 35 -8.00 12.73 10.24
C GLY A 35 -7.57 12.36 8.82
N TYR A 36 -7.63 11.07 8.45
CA TYR A 36 -7.45 10.67 7.05
C TYR A 36 -8.72 10.94 6.25
N SER A 37 -8.57 11.18 4.95
CA SER A 37 -9.68 11.31 3.99
C SER A 37 -9.73 10.16 2.99
N ALA A 38 -8.77 9.24 3.06
CA ALA A 38 -8.63 8.11 2.16
C ALA A 38 -8.04 6.89 2.88
N VAL A 39 -8.38 5.71 2.39
CA VAL A 39 -7.96 4.42 2.95
C VAL A 39 -7.57 3.47 1.84
N GLU A 40 -6.56 2.65 2.09
CA GLU A 40 -6.30 1.45 1.30
C GLU A 40 -6.98 0.26 1.97
N VAL A 41 -7.79 -0.46 1.20
CA VAL A 41 -8.45 -1.67 1.70
C VAL A 41 -7.68 -2.90 1.27
N MET A 42 -7.12 -3.62 2.25
CA MET A 42 -6.58 -4.96 2.07
C MET A 42 -7.72 -5.97 2.01
N VAL A 43 -7.87 -6.63 0.86
CA VAL A 43 -8.77 -7.77 0.70
C VAL A 43 -8.23 -8.93 1.51
N GLY A 44 -9.02 -9.46 2.43
CA GLY A 44 -8.57 -10.45 3.40
C GLY A 44 -9.61 -11.48 3.78
N GLN A 45 -9.37 -12.14 4.92
CA GLN A 45 -10.30 -13.15 5.45
C GLN A 45 -11.64 -12.56 5.89
N ASN A 46 -11.67 -11.29 6.27
CA ASN A 46 -12.91 -10.57 6.48
C ASN A 46 -13.67 -10.47 5.15
N THR A 47 -14.82 -11.12 5.04
CA THR A 47 -15.63 -11.13 3.83
C THR A 47 -16.16 -9.76 3.44
N ASP A 48 -16.26 -8.82 4.37
CA ASP A 48 -16.65 -7.43 4.07
C ASP A 48 -15.65 -6.76 3.12
N THR A 49 -14.37 -7.14 3.19
CA THR A 49 -13.32 -6.63 2.29
C THR A 49 -13.34 -7.28 0.90
N GLN A 50 -14.19 -8.29 0.69
CA GLN A 50 -14.37 -8.97 -0.60
C GLN A 50 -15.64 -8.50 -1.33
N ASP A 51 -16.50 -7.74 -0.65
CA ASP A 51 -17.78 -7.24 -1.16
C ASP A 51 -17.67 -5.73 -1.45
N PRO A 52 -17.64 -5.32 -2.74
CA PRO A 52 -17.50 -3.91 -3.11
C PRO A 52 -18.58 -3.01 -2.53
N GLU A 53 -19.83 -3.49 -2.43
CA GLU A 53 -20.94 -2.68 -1.90
C GLU A 53 -20.73 -2.41 -0.40
N ARG A 54 -20.18 -3.40 0.33
CA ARG A 54 -19.84 -3.24 1.74
C ARG A 54 -18.68 -2.28 1.95
N ILE A 55 -17.64 -2.39 1.12
CA ILE A 55 -16.49 -1.47 1.17
C ILE A 55 -16.96 -0.03 0.94
N VAL A 56 -17.75 0.21 -0.11
CA VAL A 56 -18.29 1.55 -0.42
C VAL A 56 -19.16 2.05 0.71
N ALA A 57 -20.09 1.25 1.24
CA ALA A 57 -20.96 1.67 2.33
C ALA A 57 -20.19 2.06 3.60
N CYS A 58 -19.16 1.29 3.99
CA CYS A 58 -18.33 1.62 5.14
C CYS A 58 -17.52 2.91 4.90
N ALA A 59 -16.95 3.06 3.70
CA ALA A 59 -16.18 4.24 3.34
C ALA A 59 -17.04 5.51 3.31
N GLU A 60 -18.24 5.44 2.70
CA GLU A 60 -19.20 6.55 2.68
C GLU A 60 -19.64 6.95 4.09
N GLN A 61 -19.91 5.98 4.97
CA GLN A 61 -20.28 6.24 6.36
C GLN A 61 -19.15 6.96 7.12
N ALA A 62 -17.91 6.54 6.93
CA ALA A 62 -16.74 7.14 7.56
C ALA A 62 -16.28 8.46 6.88
N GLY A 63 -16.83 8.80 5.72
CA GLY A 63 -16.38 9.95 4.93
C GLY A 63 -15.01 9.77 4.27
N LEU A 64 -14.64 8.53 3.94
CA LEU A 64 -13.38 8.16 3.32
C LEU A 64 -13.55 7.85 1.82
N SER A 65 -12.52 8.13 1.04
CA SER A 65 -12.35 7.57 -0.31
C SER A 65 -11.48 6.31 -0.29
N VAL A 66 -11.61 5.45 -1.29
CA VAL A 66 -10.82 4.20 -1.39
C VAL A 66 -10.03 4.19 -2.70
N PRO A 67 -8.95 4.98 -2.83
CA PRO A 67 -8.19 5.06 -4.07
C PRO A 67 -7.28 3.84 -4.31
N ALA A 68 -7.10 2.95 -3.33
CA ALA A 68 -6.28 1.76 -3.46
C ALA A 68 -6.97 0.51 -2.86
N ILE A 69 -6.91 -0.60 -3.59
CA ILE A 69 -7.26 -1.94 -3.12
C ILE A 69 -6.01 -2.81 -3.12
N HIS A 70 -5.70 -3.45 -2.01
CA HIS A 70 -4.61 -4.41 -1.92
C HIS A 70 -5.15 -5.83 -2.03
N GLY A 71 -4.74 -6.56 -3.08
CA GLY A 71 -5.23 -7.91 -3.34
C GLY A 71 -4.67 -8.98 -2.37
N PRO A 72 -5.35 -10.11 -2.16
CA PRO A 72 -5.00 -11.08 -1.12
C PRO A 72 -3.84 -12.02 -1.53
N PHE A 73 -2.67 -11.47 -1.82
CA PHE A 73 -1.51 -12.22 -2.33
C PHE A 73 -0.53 -12.68 -1.25
N LEU A 74 -0.70 -12.20 0.00
CA LEU A 74 0.08 -12.69 1.14
C LEU A 74 -0.10 -14.21 1.33
N LEU A 75 0.95 -14.88 1.80
CA LEU A 75 0.95 -16.35 1.99
C LEU A 75 -0.19 -16.83 2.91
N LEU A 76 -0.57 -16.01 3.90
CA LEU A 76 -1.68 -16.28 4.83
C LEU A 76 -3.06 -16.07 4.17
N LEU A 77 -3.14 -15.28 3.10
CA LEU A 77 -4.35 -14.97 2.33
C LEU A 77 -4.45 -15.78 1.03
N ARG A 78 -3.56 -16.75 0.80
CA ARG A 78 -3.47 -17.51 -0.45
C ARG A 78 -4.78 -18.15 -0.93
N ASN A 79 -5.71 -18.45 -0.02
CA ASN A 79 -7.00 -19.08 -0.33
C ASN A 79 -8.16 -18.08 -0.53
N VAL A 80 -7.97 -16.81 -0.18
CA VAL A 80 -8.98 -15.75 -0.32
C VAL A 80 -9.14 -15.41 -1.80
N LEU A 81 -10.37 -15.32 -2.31
CA LEU A 81 -10.68 -15.21 -3.75
C LEU A 81 -10.13 -16.38 -4.61
N GLY A 82 -9.87 -17.53 -3.99
CA GLY A 82 -9.34 -18.71 -4.66
C GLY A 82 -7.81 -18.76 -4.76
N THR A 83 -7.31 -19.87 -5.29
CA THR A 83 -5.87 -20.20 -5.29
C THR A 83 -5.15 -19.89 -6.60
N ALA A 84 -5.88 -19.67 -7.68
CA ALA A 84 -5.29 -19.39 -8.99
C ALA A 84 -4.94 -17.89 -9.08
N TYR A 85 -3.67 -17.57 -9.35
CA TYR A 85 -3.19 -16.20 -9.44
C TYR A 85 -4.02 -15.32 -10.38
N ALA A 86 -4.27 -15.80 -11.60
CA ALA A 86 -5.04 -15.07 -12.61
C ALA A 86 -6.49 -14.77 -12.15
N GLY A 87 -7.18 -15.76 -11.56
CA GLY A 87 -8.53 -15.56 -11.07
C GLY A 87 -8.59 -14.59 -9.88
N LYS A 88 -7.60 -14.67 -8.98
CA LYS A 88 -7.46 -13.75 -7.84
C LYS A 88 -7.20 -12.32 -8.31
N ALA A 89 -6.28 -12.14 -9.26
CA ALA A 89 -5.97 -10.85 -9.87
C ALA A 89 -7.21 -10.25 -10.56
N ALA A 90 -7.91 -11.03 -11.39
CA ALA A 90 -9.14 -10.59 -12.05
C ALA A 90 -10.22 -10.16 -11.05
N THR A 91 -10.48 -10.99 -10.04
CA THR A 91 -11.48 -10.66 -9.00
C THR A 91 -11.08 -9.43 -8.20
N SER A 92 -9.78 -9.24 -7.90
CA SER A 92 -9.30 -8.06 -7.17
C SER A 92 -9.44 -6.78 -8.01
N MET A 93 -9.21 -6.86 -9.33
CA MET A 93 -9.45 -5.76 -10.26
C MET A 93 -10.94 -5.41 -10.38
N GLU A 94 -11.82 -6.42 -10.41
CA GLU A 94 -13.28 -6.20 -10.39
C GLU A 94 -13.72 -5.48 -9.11
N ILE A 95 -13.20 -5.89 -7.95
CA ILE A 95 -13.45 -5.21 -6.66
C ILE A 95 -12.96 -3.76 -6.73
N ALA A 96 -11.72 -3.54 -7.17
CA ALA A 96 -11.14 -2.21 -7.29
C ALA A 96 -11.97 -1.29 -8.20
N ALA A 97 -12.38 -1.79 -9.37
CA ALA A 97 -13.20 -1.05 -10.31
C ALA A 97 -14.58 -0.70 -9.72
N ALA A 98 -15.23 -1.66 -9.04
CA ALA A 98 -16.55 -1.47 -8.45
C ALA A 98 -16.54 -0.45 -7.29
N VAL A 99 -15.44 -0.38 -6.53
CA VAL A 99 -15.25 0.61 -5.46
C VAL A 99 -14.85 1.99 -6.01
N GLY A 100 -14.36 2.05 -7.26
CA GLY A 100 -13.82 3.26 -7.86
C GLY A 100 -12.39 3.56 -7.42
N ALA A 101 -11.61 2.53 -7.08
CA ALA A 101 -10.20 2.66 -6.77
C ALA A 101 -9.38 2.97 -8.02
N GLU A 102 -8.24 3.63 -7.82
CA GLU A 102 -7.32 4.01 -8.89
C GLU A 102 -6.24 2.95 -9.08
N VAL A 103 -5.80 2.31 -7.99
CA VAL A 103 -4.75 1.30 -7.99
C VAL A 103 -5.24 0.01 -7.34
N MET A 104 -4.91 -1.13 -7.96
CA MET A 104 -4.99 -2.45 -7.36
C MET A 104 -3.56 -2.97 -7.14
N VAL A 105 -3.18 -3.13 -5.87
CA VAL A 105 -1.85 -3.59 -5.47
C VAL A 105 -1.79 -5.11 -5.52
N ALA A 106 -0.76 -5.63 -6.18
CA ALA A 106 -0.51 -7.06 -6.31
C ALA A 106 0.92 -7.44 -5.99
N HIS A 107 1.09 -8.63 -5.43
CA HIS A 107 2.41 -9.24 -5.28
C HIS A 107 2.67 -10.20 -6.44
N ALA A 108 3.90 -10.23 -6.95
CA ALA A 108 4.25 -11.14 -8.03
C ALA A 108 4.11 -12.61 -7.61
N PRO A 109 3.75 -13.51 -8.55
CA PRO A 109 3.75 -14.94 -8.31
C PRO A 109 5.17 -15.45 -8.06
N PHE A 110 5.28 -16.68 -7.52
CA PHE A 110 6.59 -17.27 -7.28
C PHE A 110 7.37 -17.46 -8.58
N ARG A 111 8.71 -17.45 -8.50
CA ARG A 111 9.58 -17.49 -9.68
C ARG A 111 9.37 -18.69 -10.60
N TRP A 112 8.85 -19.80 -10.07
CA TRP A 112 8.60 -21.04 -10.82
C TRP A 112 7.20 -21.13 -11.43
N GLU A 113 6.30 -20.19 -11.16
CA GLU A 113 4.92 -20.20 -11.65
C GLU A 113 4.79 -19.62 -13.07
N ARG A 114 5.30 -20.37 -14.06
CA ARG A 114 5.36 -19.93 -15.47
C ARG A 114 4.02 -19.49 -16.05
N ARG A 115 2.93 -20.14 -15.65
CA ARG A 115 1.58 -19.79 -16.13
C ARG A 115 1.13 -18.43 -15.61
N SER A 116 1.40 -18.14 -14.33
CA SER A 116 1.04 -16.86 -13.70
C SER A 116 1.87 -15.71 -14.27
N ARG A 117 3.13 -15.96 -14.62
CA ARG A 117 3.98 -14.97 -15.31
C ARG A 117 3.49 -14.63 -16.72
N ARG A 118 3.16 -15.66 -17.51
CA ARG A 118 2.55 -15.45 -18.83
C ARG A 118 1.28 -14.60 -18.73
N PHE A 119 0.44 -14.87 -17.74
CA PHE A 119 -0.75 -14.06 -17.46
C PHE A 119 -0.38 -12.59 -17.18
N LEU A 120 0.66 -12.33 -16.39
CA LEU A 120 1.11 -10.96 -16.13
C LEU A 120 1.53 -10.22 -17.41
N GLU A 121 2.17 -10.93 -18.34
CA GLU A 121 2.63 -10.36 -19.62
C GLU A 121 1.49 -10.15 -20.63
N GLU A 122 0.49 -11.04 -20.64
CA GLU A 122 -0.53 -11.08 -21.70
C GLU A 122 -1.85 -10.38 -21.30
N GLU A 123 -2.22 -10.34 -20.02
CA GLU A 123 -3.59 -10.01 -19.58
C GLU A 123 -3.71 -8.74 -18.73
N ILE A 124 -2.61 -8.19 -18.19
CA ILE A 124 -2.67 -7.01 -17.32
C ILE A 124 -3.14 -5.77 -18.07
N LEU A 125 -2.49 -5.42 -19.18
CA LEU A 125 -2.85 -4.23 -19.95
C LEU A 125 -4.33 -4.27 -20.42
N PRO A 126 -4.85 -5.38 -21.01
CA PRO A 126 -6.28 -5.50 -21.30
C PRO A 126 -7.19 -5.30 -20.07
N MET A 127 -6.78 -5.79 -18.89
CA MET A 127 -7.56 -5.63 -17.65
C MET A 127 -7.55 -4.18 -17.16
N GLU A 128 -6.41 -3.50 -17.23
CA GLU A 128 -6.31 -2.07 -16.90
C GLU A 128 -7.19 -1.23 -17.84
N GLU A 129 -7.10 -1.46 -19.16
CA GLU A 129 -7.91 -0.74 -20.16
C GLU A 129 -9.42 -0.96 -19.96
N ALA A 130 -9.84 -2.18 -19.62
CA ALA A 130 -11.25 -2.51 -19.43
C ALA A 130 -11.83 -1.95 -18.12
N SER A 131 -11.03 -1.88 -17.06
CA SER A 131 -11.47 -1.47 -15.73
C SER A 131 -11.23 0.01 -15.41
N GLY A 132 -10.25 0.64 -16.07
CA GLY A 132 -9.74 1.95 -15.70
C GLY A 132 -8.91 1.97 -14.42
N VAL A 133 -8.61 0.79 -13.86
CA VAL A 133 -7.80 0.63 -12.64
C VAL A 133 -6.37 0.28 -13.04
N THR A 134 -5.39 0.88 -12.39
CA THR A 134 -3.97 0.54 -12.56
C THR A 134 -3.60 -0.69 -11.74
N PHE A 135 -2.99 -1.69 -12.36
CA PHE A 135 -2.42 -2.86 -11.71
C PHE A 135 -1.00 -2.51 -11.22
N GLY A 136 -0.85 -2.23 -9.93
CA GLY A 136 0.43 -1.90 -9.32
C GLY A 136 1.17 -3.13 -8.82
N MET A 137 2.37 -3.39 -9.33
CA MET A 137 3.21 -4.47 -8.83
C MET A 137 4.05 -4.02 -7.64
N GLU A 138 3.93 -4.68 -6.50
CA GLU A 138 4.68 -4.35 -5.29
C GLU A 138 6.04 -5.06 -5.23
N ASN A 139 7.09 -4.32 -4.87
CA ASN A 139 8.39 -4.93 -4.58
C ASN A 139 8.29 -5.78 -3.32
N LEU A 140 8.82 -7.00 -3.36
CA LEU A 140 8.90 -7.91 -2.22
C LEU A 140 10.32 -7.97 -1.66
N PHE A 141 10.47 -8.68 -0.56
CA PHE A 141 11.75 -8.87 0.12
C PHE A 141 12.16 -10.35 0.14
N PRO A 142 13.45 -10.68 0.30
CA PRO A 142 13.90 -12.05 0.45
C PRO A 142 13.49 -12.64 1.80
N VAL A 143 13.01 -13.89 1.82
CA VAL A 143 12.74 -14.62 3.06
C VAL A 143 13.96 -15.46 3.43
N ALA A 144 14.52 -15.25 4.62
CA ALA A 144 15.74 -15.90 5.09
C ALA A 144 16.92 -15.76 4.09
N GLY A 145 17.06 -14.58 3.47
CA GLY A 145 18.10 -14.30 2.48
C GLY A 145 17.92 -14.99 1.13
N ARG A 146 16.78 -15.65 0.89
CA ARG A 146 16.47 -16.32 -0.38
C ARG A 146 15.37 -15.57 -1.12
N SER A 147 15.65 -15.23 -2.37
CA SER A 147 14.64 -14.72 -3.30
C SER A 147 13.67 -15.85 -3.66
N PHE A 148 12.39 -15.66 -3.36
CA PHE A 148 11.29 -16.53 -3.79
C PHE A 148 10.44 -15.88 -4.89
N SER A 149 10.65 -14.59 -5.14
CA SER A 149 9.91 -13.77 -6.11
C SER A 149 10.85 -13.05 -7.09
N SER A 150 10.30 -12.50 -8.16
CA SER A 150 11.04 -11.74 -9.19
C SER A 150 10.73 -10.25 -9.16
N VAL A 151 10.54 -9.70 -7.97
CA VAL A 151 10.21 -8.28 -7.72
C VAL A 151 10.98 -7.79 -6.50
N ILE A 152 12.26 -8.17 -6.37
CA ILE A 152 13.04 -7.83 -5.16
C ILE A 152 14.00 -6.67 -5.43
N THR A 153 14.65 -6.67 -6.60
CA THR A 153 15.63 -5.63 -6.96
C THR A 153 14.96 -4.52 -7.77
N THR A 154 15.61 -3.36 -7.86
CA THR A 154 15.18 -2.28 -8.76
C THR A 154 15.08 -2.74 -10.22
N GLU A 155 16.00 -3.60 -10.67
CA GLU A 155 15.98 -4.17 -12.04
C GLU A 155 14.79 -5.12 -12.25
N ASP A 156 14.47 -5.96 -11.26
CA ASP A 156 13.28 -6.81 -11.30
C ASP A 156 11.99 -5.96 -11.45
N MET A 157 11.91 -4.82 -10.73
CA MET A 157 10.76 -3.91 -10.76
C MET A 157 10.63 -3.12 -12.07
N ASP A 158 11.74 -2.82 -12.75
CA ASP A 158 11.73 -2.08 -14.02
C ASP A 158 11.00 -2.84 -15.14
N ALA A 159 10.79 -4.16 -14.99
CA ALA A 159 10.02 -4.97 -15.92
C ALA A 159 8.50 -4.68 -15.91
N PHE A 160 8.00 -3.90 -14.94
CA PHE A 160 6.58 -3.57 -14.80
C PHE A 160 6.32 -2.11 -15.20
N ASP A 161 5.18 -1.85 -15.83
CA ASP A 161 4.77 -0.50 -16.23
C ASP A 161 4.34 0.36 -15.03
N HIS A 162 3.73 -0.28 -14.03
CA HIS A 162 3.23 0.36 -12.81
C HIS A 162 3.79 -0.33 -11.57
N VAL A 163 4.46 0.46 -10.72
CA VAL A 163 5.17 -0.02 -9.52
C VAL A 163 4.51 0.51 -8.26
N VAL A 164 4.31 -0.38 -7.28
CA VAL A 164 4.08 -0.03 -5.88
C VAL A 164 5.41 -0.22 -5.16
N MET A 165 5.91 0.85 -4.55
CA MET A 165 7.18 0.78 -3.81
C MET A 165 6.91 0.76 -2.31
N ASP A 166 7.24 -0.35 -1.67
CA ASP A 166 7.28 -0.54 -0.23
C ASP A 166 8.69 -0.30 0.32
N THR A 167 8.76 0.66 1.25
CA THR A 167 10.00 1.10 1.89
C THR A 167 10.55 0.11 2.91
N SER A 168 9.71 -0.60 3.66
CA SER A 168 10.13 -1.63 4.62
C SER A 168 10.69 -2.85 3.89
N HIS A 169 10.08 -3.24 2.76
CA HIS A 169 10.58 -4.29 1.88
C HIS A 169 11.97 -3.94 1.31
N CYS A 170 12.19 -2.69 0.89
CA CYS A 170 13.50 -2.20 0.47
C CYS A 170 14.56 -2.39 1.57
N ALA A 171 14.23 -2.06 2.83
CA ALA A 171 15.15 -2.26 3.95
C ALA A 171 15.54 -3.74 4.13
N VAL A 172 14.58 -4.66 4.03
CA VAL A 172 14.85 -6.10 4.16
C VAL A 172 15.64 -6.63 2.96
N ALA A 173 15.40 -6.10 1.77
CA ALA A 173 16.13 -6.45 0.55
C ALA A 173 17.53 -5.81 0.47
N GLY A 174 17.84 -4.84 1.35
CA GLY A 174 19.10 -4.08 1.30
C GLY A 174 19.16 -3.11 0.11
N ILE A 175 18.01 -2.65 -0.36
CA ILE A 175 17.88 -1.70 -1.46
C ILE A 175 17.75 -0.29 -0.89
N ASP A 176 18.53 0.65 -1.43
CA ASP A 176 18.42 2.07 -1.08
C ASP A 176 17.11 2.65 -1.64
N ILE A 177 16.28 3.21 -0.76
CA ILE A 177 14.97 3.76 -1.12
C ILE A 177 15.08 4.96 -2.06
N PHE A 178 16.15 5.77 -1.98
CA PHE A 178 16.38 6.86 -2.93
C PHE A 178 16.81 6.35 -4.29
N GLU A 179 17.60 5.28 -4.34
CA GLU A 179 18.03 4.67 -5.60
C GLU A 179 16.82 4.13 -6.37
N MET A 180 15.99 3.31 -5.73
CA MET A 180 14.79 2.75 -6.36
C MET A 180 13.81 3.85 -6.78
N TRP A 181 13.54 4.83 -5.91
CA TRP A 181 12.68 5.96 -6.24
C TRP A 181 13.19 6.73 -7.45
N ARG A 182 14.45 7.16 -7.46
CA ARG A 182 15.00 7.96 -8.57
C ARG A 182 15.02 7.19 -9.89
N ALA A 183 15.27 5.89 -9.84
CA ALA A 183 15.25 5.03 -11.03
C ALA A 183 13.84 4.85 -11.58
N LEU A 184 12.84 4.62 -10.71
CA LEU A 184 11.52 4.15 -11.09
C LEU A 184 10.38 5.15 -10.86
N LYS A 185 10.64 6.38 -10.40
CA LYS A 185 9.61 7.39 -10.08
C LYS A 185 8.56 7.58 -11.17
N HIS A 186 8.95 7.48 -12.44
CA HIS A 186 8.06 7.62 -13.59
C HIS A 186 7.08 6.44 -13.77
N LYS A 187 7.34 5.31 -13.10
CA LYS A 187 6.51 4.09 -13.05
C LYS A 187 5.84 3.89 -11.68
N ILE A 188 6.33 4.54 -10.63
CA ILE A 188 5.77 4.41 -9.28
C ILE A 188 4.41 5.08 -9.25
N VAL A 189 3.34 4.31 -9.02
CA VAL A 189 1.96 4.79 -8.94
C VAL A 189 1.47 4.87 -7.49
N HIS A 190 2.10 4.11 -6.60
CA HIS A 190 1.72 4.02 -5.20
C HIS A 190 2.96 3.77 -4.31
N LEU A 191 2.93 4.28 -3.08
CA LEU A 191 3.97 4.04 -2.08
C LEU A 191 3.37 3.41 -0.83
N HIS A 192 3.94 2.30 -0.38
CA HIS A 192 3.77 1.83 0.99
C HIS A 192 4.92 2.36 1.85
N VAL A 193 4.57 3.17 2.85
CA VAL A 193 5.55 3.86 3.70
C VAL A 193 5.47 3.32 5.11
N ALA A 194 6.57 2.66 5.50
CA ALA A 194 6.81 2.21 6.86
C ALA A 194 8.31 2.13 7.09
N ASP A 195 8.74 2.41 8.32
CA ASP A 195 10.13 2.27 8.70
C ASP A 195 10.48 0.80 8.93
N ASN A 196 11.75 0.48 9.12
CA ASN A 196 12.19 -0.86 9.42
C ASN A 196 13.24 -0.86 10.52
N PHE A 197 13.16 -1.79 11.47
CA PHE A 197 14.13 -1.87 12.57
C PHE A 197 15.51 -2.44 12.18
N GLY A 198 15.72 -2.84 10.92
CA GLY A 198 16.99 -3.40 10.46
C GLY A 198 17.29 -4.80 11.01
N ASN A 199 16.26 -5.51 11.48
CA ASN A 199 16.39 -6.82 12.11
C ASN A 199 16.26 -8.00 11.12
N GLY A 200 16.30 -7.71 9.82
CA GLY A 200 16.13 -8.69 8.74
C GLY A 200 14.70 -9.18 8.56
N LYS A 201 13.72 -8.50 9.17
CA LYS A 201 12.30 -8.77 9.00
C LYS A 201 11.58 -7.51 8.58
N ASP A 202 10.50 -7.71 7.86
CA ASP A 202 9.55 -6.68 7.55
C ASP A 202 8.83 -6.25 8.83
N SER A 203 9.14 -5.05 9.30
CA SER A 203 8.78 -4.58 10.64
C SER A 203 7.59 -3.63 10.64
N HIS A 204 7.28 -3.01 9.50
CA HIS A 204 6.26 -1.96 9.37
C HIS A 204 6.32 -0.93 10.52
N ALA A 205 7.52 -0.47 10.85
CA ALA A 205 7.75 0.36 12.01
C ALA A 205 7.23 1.80 11.81
N PRO A 206 6.88 2.52 12.89
CA PRO A 206 6.49 3.93 12.81
C PRO A 206 7.56 4.80 12.17
N ILE A 207 7.17 5.91 11.53
CA ILE A 207 8.09 6.83 10.86
C ILE A 207 9.09 7.39 11.87
N GLY A 208 10.38 7.22 11.59
CA GLY A 208 11.50 7.70 12.41
C GLY A 208 11.87 6.77 13.58
N ALA A 209 11.25 5.58 13.67
CA ALA A 209 11.55 4.60 14.71
C ALA A 209 12.61 3.56 14.28
N GLY A 210 12.93 3.48 13.00
CA GLY A 210 13.81 2.47 12.42
C GLY A 210 15.09 3.05 11.82
N ILE A 211 15.61 2.35 10.82
CA ILE A 211 16.90 2.65 10.18
C ILE A 211 16.75 3.41 8.85
N LEU A 212 15.54 3.54 8.32
CA LEU A 212 15.33 4.18 7.03
C LEU A 212 15.32 5.71 7.19
N PRO A 213 15.94 6.45 6.25
CA PRO A 213 15.92 7.91 6.25
C PRO A 213 14.59 8.47 5.70
N LEU A 214 13.45 8.01 6.26
CA LEU A 214 12.11 8.28 5.70
C LEU A 214 11.76 9.76 5.65
N GLU A 215 12.18 10.58 6.61
CA GLU A 215 11.90 12.03 6.58
C GLU A 215 12.54 12.70 5.36
N ALA A 216 13.81 12.39 5.10
CA ALA A 216 14.52 12.92 3.94
C ALA A 216 13.96 12.36 2.63
N PHE A 217 13.55 11.09 2.63
CA PHE A 217 12.91 10.44 1.48
C PHE A 217 11.57 11.09 1.14
N LEU A 218 10.68 11.25 2.12
CA LEU A 218 9.38 11.90 1.95
C LEU A 218 9.53 13.37 1.55
N ALA A 219 10.55 14.08 2.06
CA ALA A 219 10.86 15.42 1.59
C ALA A 219 11.25 15.46 0.10
N GLU A 220 12.00 14.46 -0.40
CA GLU A 220 12.30 14.33 -1.83
C GLU A 220 11.05 14.00 -2.66
N VAL A 221 10.16 13.14 -2.15
CA VAL A 221 8.87 12.82 -2.77
C VAL A 221 8.00 14.08 -2.88
N GLY A 222 7.85 14.83 -1.78
CA GLY A 222 7.01 16.03 -1.72
C GLY A 222 7.57 17.23 -2.50
N ALA A 223 8.89 17.32 -2.68
CA ALA A 223 9.53 18.32 -3.55
C ALA A 223 9.42 17.99 -5.05
N SER A 224 8.85 16.85 -5.39
CA SER A 224 8.72 16.35 -6.75
C SER A 224 7.35 16.68 -7.36
N ASP A 225 7.19 16.46 -8.66
CA ASP A 225 5.90 16.55 -9.37
C ASP A 225 5.02 15.29 -9.23
N TRP A 226 5.43 14.31 -8.42
CA TRP A 226 4.69 13.08 -8.21
C TRP A 226 3.42 13.34 -7.39
N ASN A 227 2.30 12.84 -7.90
CA ASN A 227 0.95 13.10 -7.37
C ASN A 227 0.15 11.80 -7.11
N GLY A 228 0.85 10.68 -6.94
CA GLY A 228 0.24 9.40 -6.62
C GLY A 228 -0.28 9.32 -5.17
N THR A 229 -0.39 8.11 -4.66
CA THR A 229 -0.95 7.81 -3.33
C THR A 229 0.10 7.18 -2.43
N ILE A 230 0.08 7.52 -1.13
CA ILE A 230 0.98 6.99 -0.10
C ILE A 230 0.13 6.31 0.96
N THR A 231 0.27 5.01 1.13
CA THR A 231 -0.34 4.28 2.25
C THR A 231 0.66 4.14 3.38
N LEU A 232 0.26 4.55 4.59
CA LEU A 232 0.98 4.22 5.81
C LEU A 232 0.55 2.83 6.29
N GLU A 233 1.33 1.81 5.95
CA GLU A 233 1.12 0.42 6.40
C GLU A 233 1.97 0.14 7.63
N LEU A 234 1.42 0.42 8.82
CA LEU A 234 2.18 0.40 10.08
C LEU A 234 1.71 -0.71 11.01
N ASP A 235 2.65 -1.29 11.77
CA ASP A 235 2.33 -2.24 12.84
C ASP A 235 1.57 -1.54 13.97
N CYS A 236 0.27 -1.78 14.03
CA CYS A 236 -0.62 -1.21 15.03
C CYS A 236 -0.68 -2.00 16.34
N ARG A 237 -0.06 -3.19 16.46
CA ARG A 237 -0.31 -4.14 17.57
C ARG A 237 -0.17 -3.55 18.97
N SER A 238 0.78 -2.62 19.14
CA SER A 238 1.04 -1.97 20.45
C SER A 238 0.03 -0.88 20.81
N TYR A 239 -0.92 -0.58 19.91
CA TYR A 239 -1.89 0.52 20.04
C TYR A 239 -3.34 0.03 19.91
N LEU A 240 -3.59 -1.28 20.01
CA LEU A 240 -4.92 -1.88 19.91
C LEU A 240 -5.62 -2.07 21.27
N ASP A 241 -5.03 -1.56 22.35
CA ASP A 241 -5.57 -1.65 23.70
C ASP A 241 -6.88 -0.86 23.85
N THR A 242 -6.94 0.31 23.22
CA THR A 242 -8.13 1.15 23.17
C THR A 242 -8.27 1.77 21.78
N ARG A 243 -9.50 2.13 21.39
CA ARG A 243 -9.75 2.86 20.14
C ARG A 243 -8.97 4.18 20.10
N ASP A 244 -8.97 4.92 21.21
CA ASP A 244 -8.29 6.21 21.30
C ASP A 244 -6.77 6.08 21.10
N SER A 245 -6.16 5.00 21.60
CA SER A 245 -4.73 4.70 21.39
C SER A 245 -4.43 4.49 19.90
N LEU A 246 -5.25 3.71 19.20
CA LEU A 246 -5.14 3.49 17.75
C LEU A 246 -5.31 4.80 16.98
N VAL A 247 -6.36 5.58 17.28
CA VAL A 247 -6.62 6.86 16.60
C VAL A 247 -5.46 7.84 16.81
N GLN A 248 -4.96 7.97 18.04
CA GLN A 248 -3.82 8.85 18.34
C GLN A 248 -2.53 8.40 17.65
N PHE A 249 -2.30 7.08 17.55
CA PHE A 249 -1.18 6.53 16.80
C PHE A 249 -1.28 6.88 15.32
N LEU A 250 -2.38 6.53 14.66
CA LEU A 250 -2.61 6.78 13.24
C LEU A 250 -2.53 8.28 12.91
N ALA A 251 -3.10 9.13 13.76
CA ALA A 251 -3.08 10.59 13.59
C ALA A 251 -1.66 11.15 13.68
N ARG A 252 -0.86 10.67 14.64
CA ARG A 252 0.53 11.09 14.80
C ARG A 252 1.36 10.73 13.57
N GLU A 253 1.23 9.50 13.08
CA GLU A 253 2.01 9.04 11.93
C GLU A 253 1.58 9.73 10.62
N ARG A 254 0.29 10.05 10.46
CA ARG A 254 -0.21 10.93 9.39
C ARG A 254 0.50 12.28 9.42
N VAL A 255 0.49 12.95 10.57
CA VAL A 255 1.08 14.29 10.74
C VAL A 255 2.58 14.28 10.48
N LYS A 256 3.31 13.24 10.91
CA LYS A 256 4.73 13.09 10.57
C LYS A 256 4.94 12.99 9.06
N CYS A 257 4.14 12.19 8.37
CA CYS A 257 4.21 12.04 6.92
C CYS A 257 3.92 13.38 6.21
N GLU A 258 2.86 14.10 6.61
CA GLU A 258 2.51 15.43 6.09
C GLU A 258 3.65 16.44 6.28
N GLN A 259 4.26 16.46 7.46
CA GLN A 259 5.38 17.36 7.77
C GLN A 259 6.62 17.04 6.94
N ALA A 260 6.96 15.75 6.81
CA ALA A 260 8.10 15.30 6.02
C ALA A 260 7.90 15.64 4.53
N LEU A 261 6.71 15.38 3.97
CA LEU A 261 6.36 15.75 2.59
C LEU A 261 6.45 17.26 2.36
N ALA A 262 6.09 18.08 3.36
CA ALA A 262 6.23 19.52 3.30
C ALA A 262 7.69 20.03 3.45
N GLY A 263 8.66 19.12 3.63
CA GLY A 263 10.07 19.48 3.89
C GLY A 263 10.31 20.06 5.28
N ASN A 264 9.33 19.96 6.18
CA ASN A 264 9.46 20.36 7.56
C ASN A 264 10.10 19.21 8.33
N LEU A 265 11.43 19.20 8.40
CA LEU A 265 12.16 18.23 9.22
C LEU A 265 11.63 18.30 10.66
N LEU A 266 11.24 17.15 11.21
CA LEU A 266 10.82 17.07 12.59
C LEU A 266 11.99 17.55 13.45
N ALA A 267 11.76 18.58 14.26
CA ALA A 267 12.77 18.97 15.24
C ALA A 267 13.04 17.72 16.09
N THR A 268 14.25 17.19 16.00
CA THR A 268 14.72 16.08 16.81
C THR A 268 14.67 16.53 18.27
N GLY A 269 13.60 16.10 18.96
CA GLY A 269 13.40 16.29 20.40
C GLY A 269 13.87 15.07 21.17
#